data_AF-A0A0X8L904-F1
#
_entry.id   AF-A0A0X8L904-F1
#
_cell.length_a   1.000
_cell.length_b   1.000
_cell.length_c   1.000
_cell.angle_alpha   90.00
_cell.angle_beta   90.00
_cell.angle_gamma   90.00
#
_symmetry.space_group_name_H-M   'P 1'
#
loop_
_entity.id
_entity.type
_entity.pdbx_description
1 polymer ?
#
loop_
_entity_poly.entity_id
_entity_poly.type
_entity_poly.pdbx_seq_one_letter_code
_entity_poly.pdbx_strand_id
1 'polypeptide(L)'
;MQTAGAEDASKEAQLQSATSEIDVALIRQLRDESRQAPGLNESLISPATPYVLGPGDVLQITVWDHPELAAAQLAPTQTATRAADPVAGFVIDQRGDVMFPYAGRVHVAGLTAEQAQAVLVRALGKSFVEPQVTLRVASYRASQIYKDGEIHTPGPQPINDIPMGLYEAISRAGGFSPTADQSRMVIVRDGVSHPINLSQMLERGQNPSKIVLKSGDVLRVPARDESGVFVMGEVNKPTTAMPMRNGKLSLSDALAQAGSVNLASSNPGQVYVIRDSLGDTPKVFHLDAKSPVAMILANQFDLQPHDVVYVDSGNLVRFSRVLSLLMPAINAGLTAAVVAK
;
A
#
# COMPACT_ATOMS: atom_id res chain seq x y z
N MET A 1 -34.70 -29.05 24.74
CA MET A 1 -35.06 -27.88 23.92
C MET A 1 -35.04 -26.54 24.70
N GLN A 2 -34.57 -26.48 25.96
CA GLN A 2 -34.56 -25.27 26.81
C GLN A 2 -33.18 -24.63 27.01
N THR A 3 -32.09 -25.19 26.48
CA THR A 3 -30.72 -24.71 26.74
C THR A 3 -30.23 -23.64 25.74
N ALA A 4 -30.76 -23.59 24.52
CA ALA A 4 -30.34 -22.61 23.51
C ALA A 4 -30.81 -21.17 23.79
N GLY A 5 -31.96 -20.99 24.45
CA GLY A 5 -32.49 -19.66 24.76
C GLY A 5 -31.79 -18.93 25.91
N ALA A 6 -31.04 -19.65 26.75
CA ALA A 6 -30.31 -19.07 27.88
C ALA A 6 -28.92 -18.55 27.48
N GLU A 7 -28.23 -19.22 26.55
CA GLU A 7 -26.95 -18.73 26.00
C GLU A 7 -27.15 -17.46 25.15
N ASP A 8 -28.21 -17.41 24.34
CA ASP A 8 -28.52 -16.25 23.50
C ASP A 8 -28.85 -15.02 24.35
N ALA A 9 -29.69 -15.16 25.38
CA ALA A 9 -30.01 -14.07 26.31
C ALA A 9 -28.80 -13.58 27.13
N SER A 10 -27.82 -14.46 27.40
CA SER A 10 -26.59 -14.12 28.11
C SER A 10 -25.61 -13.33 27.22
N LYS A 11 -25.49 -13.73 25.95
CA LYS A 11 -24.75 -12.98 24.92
C LYS A 11 -25.42 -11.64 24.60
N GLU A 12 -26.74 -11.60 24.51
CA GLU A 12 -27.55 -10.38 24.32
C GLU A 12 -27.33 -9.36 25.44
N ALA A 13 -27.34 -9.80 26.71
CA ALA A 13 -27.08 -8.94 27.86
C ALA A 13 -25.61 -8.44 27.91
N GLN A 14 -24.65 -9.27 27.50
CA GLN A 14 -23.24 -8.88 27.42
C GLN A 14 -22.98 -7.86 26.31
N LEU A 15 -23.61 -8.00 25.15
CA LEU A 15 -23.49 -7.05 24.03
C LEU A 15 -24.15 -5.69 24.33
N GLN A 16 -25.28 -5.68 25.04
CA GLN A 16 -25.90 -4.43 25.52
C GLN A 16 -25.05 -3.73 26.58
N SER A 17 -24.30 -4.46 27.41
CA SER A 17 -23.35 -3.88 28.37
C SER A 17 -22.04 -3.37 27.76
N ALA A 18 -21.78 -3.67 26.48
CA ALA A 18 -20.59 -3.26 25.73
C ALA A 18 -20.85 -2.09 24.75
N THR A 19 -22.02 -1.45 24.83
CA THR A 19 -22.37 -0.31 23.98
C THR A 19 -21.82 0.98 24.58
N SER A 20 -20.99 1.69 23.81
CA SER A 20 -20.40 2.98 24.18
C SER A 20 -21.10 4.13 23.49
N GLU A 21 -21.48 5.18 24.22
CA GLU A 21 -22.06 6.38 23.63
C GLU A 21 -21.01 7.19 22.88
N ILE A 22 -21.35 7.68 21.68
CA ILE A 22 -20.54 8.59 20.89
C ILE A 22 -20.70 9.99 21.48
N ASP A 23 -19.86 10.28 22.46
CA ASP A 23 -19.76 11.57 23.12
C ASP A 23 -18.37 12.21 22.94
N VAL A 24 -18.19 13.40 23.49
CA VAL A 24 -16.92 14.14 23.41
C VAL A 24 -15.78 13.40 24.12
N ALA A 25 -16.09 12.63 25.18
CA ALA A 25 -15.07 11.91 25.94
C ALA A 25 -14.53 10.73 25.14
N LEU A 26 -15.41 9.94 24.51
CA LEU A 26 -15.03 8.84 23.64
C LEU A 26 -14.23 9.34 22.43
N ILE A 27 -14.68 10.42 21.77
CA ILE A 27 -13.97 10.99 20.61
C ILE A 27 -12.54 11.41 21.00
N ARG A 28 -12.36 12.01 22.18
CA ARG A 28 -11.03 12.36 22.68
C ARG A 28 -10.19 11.12 22.95
N GLN A 29 -10.75 10.12 23.61
CA GLN A 29 -10.07 8.85 23.88
C GLN A 29 -9.58 8.19 22.58
N LEU A 30 -10.46 8.01 21.59
CA LEU A 30 -10.12 7.41 20.30
C LEU A 30 -9.04 8.19 19.54
N ARG A 31 -9.08 9.53 19.63
CA ARG A 31 -8.07 10.39 19.01
C ARG A 31 -6.71 10.26 19.70
N ASP A 32 -6.69 10.13 21.02
CA ASP A 32 -5.45 9.97 21.77
C ASP A 32 -4.84 8.57 21.57
N GLU A 33 -5.66 7.52 21.50
CA GLU A 33 -5.24 6.17 21.08
C GLU A 33 -4.60 6.19 19.68
N SER A 34 -5.25 6.87 18.73
CA SER A 34 -4.74 7.01 17.35
C SER A 34 -3.44 7.82 17.26
N ARG A 35 -3.20 8.76 18.19
CA ARG A 35 -1.95 9.52 18.28
C ARG A 35 -0.80 8.69 18.84
N GLN A 36 -1.10 7.78 19.75
CA GLN A 36 -0.13 6.88 20.38
C GLN A 36 0.22 5.67 19.52
N ALA A 37 -0.58 5.38 18.49
CA ALA A 37 -0.27 4.33 17.51
C ALA A 37 1.15 4.52 16.93
N PRO A 38 1.94 3.43 16.79
CA PRO A 38 3.31 3.51 16.34
C PRO A 38 3.44 4.34 15.06
N GLY A 39 4.37 5.29 15.06
CA GLY A 39 4.71 6.07 13.87
C GLY A 39 5.38 5.22 12.80
N LEU A 40 5.89 5.89 11.77
CA LEU A 40 6.66 5.26 10.70
C LEU A 40 7.67 4.27 11.24
N ASN A 41 7.69 3.08 10.66
CA ASN A 41 8.68 2.08 11.00
C ASN A 41 10.06 2.59 10.57
N GLU A 42 10.92 2.90 11.55
CA GLU A 42 12.27 3.44 11.30
C GLU A 42 13.11 2.49 10.43
N SER A 43 12.78 1.20 10.38
CA SER A 43 13.42 0.21 9.51
C SER A 43 13.30 0.53 8.02
N LEU A 44 12.29 1.32 7.62
CA LEU A 44 12.11 1.76 6.24
C LEU A 44 12.87 3.04 5.92
N ILE A 45 13.30 3.78 6.94
CA ILE A 45 14.14 4.96 6.80
C ILE A 45 15.58 4.48 6.74
N SER A 46 16.12 4.39 5.53
CA SER A 46 17.51 4.02 5.31
C SER A 46 18.23 5.15 4.58
N PRO A 47 19.52 5.42 4.88
CA PRO A 47 20.31 6.27 4.02
C PRO A 47 20.35 5.66 2.63
N ALA A 48 20.29 6.52 1.62
CA ALA A 48 20.48 6.13 0.24
C ALA A 48 21.84 5.43 0.07
N THR A 49 21.84 4.16 -0.32
CA THR A 49 23.05 3.45 -0.74
C THR A 49 23.23 3.62 -2.25
N PRO A 50 24.46 3.86 -2.73
CA PRO A 50 24.74 3.84 -4.16
C PRO A 50 24.31 2.53 -4.81
N TYR A 51 23.92 2.59 -6.08
CA TYR A 51 23.65 1.41 -6.86
C TYR A 51 24.90 0.54 -6.98
N VAL A 52 24.72 -0.76 -6.76
CA VAL A 52 25.75 -1.78 -7.00
C VAL A 52 25.34 -2.62 -8.21
N LEU A 53 26.30 -2.88 -9.07
CA LEU A 53 26.12 -3.68 -10.27
C LEU A 53 25.72 -5.11 -9.90
N GLY A 54 24.90 -5.75 -10.73
CA GLY A 54 24.56 -7.16 -10.54
C GLY A 54 24.28 -7.90 -11.83
N PRO A 55 24.06 -9.23 -11.74
CA PRO A 55 23.77 -10.06 -12.91
C PRO A 55 22.61 -9.51 -13.74
N GLY A 56 22.80 -9.50 -15.07
CA GLY A 56 21.82 -9.01 -16.03
C GLY A 56 21.90 -7.53 -16.37
N ASP A 57 22.61 -6.71 -15.57
CA ASP A 57 22.90 -5.33 -15.95
C ASP A 57 23.67 -5.26 -17.27
N VAL A 58 23.44 -4.18 -18.01
CA VAL A 58 24.14 -3.91 -19.27
C VAL A 58 25.05 -2.70 -19.09
N LEU A 59 26.34 -2.87 -19.34
CA LEU A 59 27.36 -1.85 -19.19
C LEU A 59 27.74 -1.27 -20.56
N GLN A 60 27.80 0.05 -20.64
CA GLN A 60 28.45 0.78 -21.71
C GLN A 60 29.85 1.19 -21.24
N ILE A 61 30.85 0.62 -21.90
CA ILE A 61 32.26 0.79 -21.55
C ILE A 61 32.99 1.47 -22.70
N THR A 62 33.36 2.74 -22.55
CA THR A 62 34.13 3.46 -23.56
C THR A 62 35.60 3.46 -23.15
N VAL A 63 36.48 3.02 -24.05
CA VAL A 63 37.93 3.14 -23.89
C VAL A 63 38.40 4.21 -24.87
N TRP A 64 38.94 5.31 -24.35
CA TRP A 64 39.38 6.43 -25.19
C TRP A 64 40.64 6.07 -25.97
N ASP A 65 40.83 6.71 -27.13
CA ASP A 65 41.91 6.44 -28.09
C ASP A 65 41.94 5.00 -28.64
N HIS A 66 40.88 4.23 -28.41
CA HIS A 66 40.69 2.84 -28.85
C HIS A 66 39.33 2.63 -29.53
N PRO A 67 39.09 3.22 -30.72
CA PRO A 67 37.81 3.13 -31.45
C PRO A 67 37.43 1.69 -31.85
N GLU A 68 38.41 0.79 -31.97
CA GLU A 68 38.20 -0.65 -32.19
C GLU A 68 37.40 -1.32 -31.07
N LEU A 69 37.52 -0.83 -29.83
CA LEU A 69 36.79 -1.33 -28.67
C LEU A 69 35.36 -0.78 -28.61
N ALA A 70 35.14 0.43 -29.11
CA ALA A 70 33.81 1.01 -29.26
C ALA A 70 33.00 0.27 -30.34
N ALA A 71 33.65 -0.14 -31.44
CA ALA A 71 33.02 -0.93 -32.50
C ALA A 71 32.52 -2.30 -32.01
N ALA A 72 33.18 -2.90 -31.02
CA ALA A 72 32.75 -4.17 -30.40
C ALA A 72 31.47 -4.04 -29.56
N GLN A 73 31.06 -2.82 -29.20
CA GLN A 73 29.81 -2.56 -28.45
C GLN A 73 28.60 -2.44 -29.38
N LEU A 74 28.83 -2.11 -30.64
CA LEU A 74 27.82 -2.03 -31.67
C LEU A 74 27.55 -3.44 -32.19
N ALA A 75 26.71 -4.21 -31.50
CA ALA A 75 25.97 -5.27 -32.18
C ALA A 75 25.22 -4.63 -33.38
N PRO A 76 25.06 -5.34 -34.51
CA PRO A 76 24.43 -4.76 -35.70
C PRO A 76 23.09 -4.16 -35.34
N THR A 77 22.93 -2.89 -35.70
CA THR A 77 21.77 -2.05 -35.47
C THR A 77 20.46 -2.76 -35.78
N GLN A 78 19.82 -3.30 -34.75
CA GLN A 78 18.37 -3.25 -34.67
C GLN A 78 18.08 -2.06 -33.79
N THR A 79 17.63 -0.96 -34.40
CA THR A 79 16.91 0.10 -33.69
C THR A 79 15.93 -0.58 -32.74
N ALA A 80 16.12 -0.44 -31.43
CA ALA A 80 15.22 -0.99 -30.44
C ALA A 80 13.82 -0.42 -30.70
N THR A 81 12.96 -1.22 -31.31
CA THR A 81 11.59 -0.84 -31.68
C THR A 81 10.62 -1.18 -30.56
N ARG A 82 11.03 -2.03 -29.61
CA ARG A 82 10.25 -2.43 -28.43
C ARG A 82 11.07 -2.27 -27.15
N ALA A 83 10.39 -2.00 -26.04
CA ALA A 83 11.01 -1.89 -24.71
C ALA A 83 11.76 -3.16 -24.25
N ALA A 84 11.52 -4.30 -24.90
CA ALA A 84 12.19 -5.57 -24.62
C ALA A 84 13.50 -5.79 -25.41
N ASP A 85 13.82 -4.94 -26.39
CA ASP A 85 15.00 -5.13 -27.23
C ASP A 85 16.28 -4.89 -26.39
N PRO A 86 17.33 -5.71 -26.56
CA PRO A 86 18.55 -5.57 -25.79
C PRO A 86 19.27 -4.26 -26.14
N VAL A 87 19.51 -3.44 -25.13
CA VAL A 87 20.37 -2.25 -25.24
C VAL A 87 21.78 -2.71 -25.59
N ALA A 88 22.41 -2.05 -26.57
CA ALA A 88 23.79 -2.34 -26.95
C ALA A 88 24.74 -2.12 -25.75
N GLY A 89 25.59 -3.12 -25.45
CA GLY A 89 26.54 -3.07 -24.34
C GLY A 89 26.98 -4.46 -23.88
N PHE A 90 27.77 -4.48 -22.80
CA PHE A 90 28.30 -5.69 -22.20
C PHE A 90 27.43 -6.14 -21.04
N VAL A 91 26.90 -7.36 -21.11
CA VAL A 91 26.01 -7.91 -20.09
C VAL A 91 26.84 -8.52 -18.96
N ILE A 92 26.45 -8.25 -17.70
CA ILE A 92 26.99 -8.95 -16.52
C ILE A 92 26.35 -10.33 -16.46
N ASP A 93 27.17 -11.38 -16.47
CA ASP A 93 26.67 -12.75 -16.43
C ASP A 93 26.17 -13.17 -15.02
N GLN A 94 25.64 -14.39 -14.91
CA GLN A 94 25.11 -14.94 -13.66
C GLN A 94 26.17 -15.19 -12.58
N ARG A 95 27.46 -15.22 -12.94
CA ARG A 95 28.58 -15.30 -11.99
C ARG A 95 29.02 -13.91 -11.52
N GLY A 96 28.46 -12.86 -12.10
CA GLY A 96 28.82 -11.48 -11.81
C GLY A 96 30.00 -10.96 -12.64
N ASP A 97 30.36 -11.66 -13.71
CA ASP A 97 31.49 -11.32 -14.57
C ASP A 97 31.04 -10.63 -15.85
N VAL A 98 31.90 -9.74 -16.35
CA VAL A 98 31.79 -9.16 -17.70
C VAL A 98 32.94 -9.66 -18.54
N MET A 99 32.62 -10.15 -19.75
CA MET A 99 33.62 -10.45 -20.76
C MET A 99 33.93 -9.18 -21.55
N PHE A 100 35.16 -8.68 -21.46
CA PHE A 100 35.60 -7.50 -22.19
C PHE A 100 36.88 -7.79 -23.00
N PRO A 101 36.98 -7.34 -24.27
CA PRO A 101 38.16 -7.59 -25.10
C PRO A 101 39.46 -7.15 -24.41
N TYR A 102 40.52 -7.96 -24.55
CA TYR A 102 41.85 -7.81 -23.92
C TYR A 102 41.89 -7.88 -22.39
N ALA A 103 40.83 -7.47 -21.68
CA ALA A 103 40.70 -7.64 -20.24
C ALA A 103 40.27 -9.06 -19.83
N GLY A 104 39.62 -9.80 -20.73
CA GLY A 104 39.07 -11.13 -20.46
C GLY A 104 37.83 -11.04 -19.57
N ARG A 105 37.68 -12.01 -18.66
CA ARG A 105 36.60 -12.00 -17.66
C ARG A 105 36.99 -11.12 -16.47
N VAL A 106 36.12 -10.17 -16.13
CA VAL A 106 36.31 -9.23 -15.03
C VAL A 106 35.09 -9.28 -14.13
N HIS A 107 35.29 -9.60 -12.84
CA HIS A 107 34.22 -9.60 -11.86
C HIS A 107 33.82 -8.18 -11.49
N VAL A 108 32.54 -7.86 -11.64
CA VAL A 108 31.99 -6.52 -11.42
C VAL A 108 30.73 -6.49 -10.56
N ALA A 109 30.08 -7.63 -10.33
CA ALA A 109 28.91 -7.67 -9.44
C ALA A 109 29.28 -7.26 -8.00
N GLY A 110 28.37 -6.54 -7.34
CA GLY A 110 28.57 -5.97 -6.02
C GLY A 110 29.43 -4.71 -5.99
N LEU A 111 30.04 -4.30 -7.12
CA LEU A 111 30.80 -3.06 -7.23
C LEU A 111 29.90 -1.89 -7.65
N THR A 112 30.27 -0.67 -7.26
CA THR A 112 29.72 0.53 -7.91
C THR A 112 30.31 0.68 -9.31
N ALA A 113 29.68 1.50 -10.16
CA ALA A 113 30.22 1.78 -11.50
C ALA A 113 31.66 2.31 -11.47
N GLU A 114 31.97 3.17 -10.49
CA GLU A 114 33.31 3.74 -10.27
C GLU A 114 34.33 2.67 -9.88
N GLN A 115 33.95 1.75 -8.98
CA GLN A 115 34.79 0.64 -8.57
C GLN A 115 35.03 -0.34 -9.73
N ALA A 116 33.99 -0.67 -10.50
CA ALA A 116 34.10 -1.52 -11.68
C ALA A 116 34.99 -0.89 -12.75
N GLN A 117 34.92 0.43 -12.94
CA GLN A 117 35.81 1.17 -13.83
C GLN A 117 37.28 1.00 -13.41
N ALA A 118 37.59 1.18 -12.11
CA ALA A 118 38.95 1.03 -11.61
C ALA A 118 39.50 -0.40 -11.78
N VAL A 119 38.65 -1.42 -11.59
CA VAL A 119 39.00 -2.82 -11.85
C VAL A 119 39.31 -3.03 -13.33
N LEU A 120 38.50 -2.45 -14.23
CA LEU A 120 38.67 -2.61 -15.67
C LEU A 120 39.93 -1.89 -16.19
N VAL A 121 40.24 -0.69 -15.70
CA VAL A 121 41.50 0.02 -15.99
C VAL A 121 42.71 -0.86 -15.64
N ARG A 122 42.69 -1.49 -14.45
CA ARG A 122 43.76 -2.40 -14.02
C ARG A 122 43.87 -3.64 -14.89
N ALA A 123 42.73 -4.21 -15.32
CA ALA A 123 42.73 -5.37 -16.19
C ALA A 123 43.29 -5.05 -17.59
N LEU A 124 42.92 -3.90 -18.16
CA LEU A 124 43.40 -3.43 -19.46
C LEU A 124 44.85 -2.96 -19.45
N GLY A 125 45.37 -2.51 -18.30
CA GLY A 125 46.78 -2.12 -18.14
C GLY A 125 47.80 -3.23 -18.43
N LYS A 126 47.36 -4.49 -18.58
CA LYS A 126 48.19 -5.62 -19.02
C LYS A 126 48.46 -5.61 -20.53
N SER A 127 47.62 -4.95 -21.31
CA SER A 127 47.66 -4.93 -22.77
C SER A 127 47.79 -3.52 -23.36
N PHE A 128 47.40 -2.49 -22.60
CA PHE A 128 47.45 -1.09 -23.01
C PHE A 128 48.24 -0.25 -22.00
N VAL A 129 48.94 0.77 -22.49
CA VAL A 129 49.64 1.74 -21.64
C VAL A 129 48.64 2.83 -21.25
N GLU A 130 48.46 3.05 -19.95
CA GLU A 130 47.60 4.10 -19.38
C GLU A 130 46.17 4.19 -19.97
N PRO A 131 45.41 3.07 -19.99
CA PRO A 131 44.08 3.07 -20.61
C PRO A 131 43.11 4.01 -19.89
N GLN A 132 42.45 4.88 -20.65
CA GLN A 132 41.41 5.77 -20.14
C GLN A 132 40.04 5.13 -20.39
N VAL A 133 39.32 4.80 -19.32
CA VAL A 133 38.06 4.05 -19.38
C VAL A 133 36.94 4.86 -18.75
N THR A 134 35.78 4.90 -19.42
CA THR A 134 34.52 5.41 -18.89
C THR A 134 33.50 4.27 -18.86
N LEU A 135 32.93 4.01 -17.69
CA LEU A 135 31.93 2.96 -17.50
C LEU A 135 30.59 3.58 -17.09
N ARG A 136 29.53 3.23 -17.80
CA ARG A 136 28.15 3.64 -17.48
C ARG A 136 27.25 2.42 -17.52
N VAL A 137 26.17 2.44 -16.73
CA VAL A 137 25.12 1.42 -16.84
C VAL A 137 24.14 1.86 -17.93
N ALA A 138 24.05 1.06 -18.98
CA ALA A 138 23.12 1.27 -20.09
C ALA A 138 21.73 0.73 -19.76
N SER A 139 21.64 -0.34 -18.97
CA SER A 139 20.36 -0.92 -18.53
C SER A 139 20.51 -1.49 -17.12
N TYR A 140 19.70 -0.97 -16.20
CA TYR A 140 19.59 -1.45 -14.82
C TYR A 140 18.56 -2.58 -14.78
N ARG A 141 19.02 -3.81 -14.59
CA ARG A 141 18.20 -5.03 -14.65
C ARG A 141 18.39 -5.92 -13.43
N ALA A 142 19.49 -5.76 -12.70
CA ALA A 142 19.80 -6.59 -11.54
C ALA A 142 18.95 -6.27 -10.31
N SER A 143 18.41 -5.05 -10.24
CA SER A 143 17.66 -4.56 -9.08
C SER A 143 16.34 -3.93 -9.51
N GLN A 144 15.24 -4.40 -8.92
CA GLN A 144 13.90 -3.88 -9.21
C GLN A 144 12.98 -3.99 -8.00
N ILE A 145 11.99 -3.13 -7.96
CA ILE A 145 10.83 -3.25 -7.08
C ILE A 145 9.63 -3.77 -7.88
N TYR A 146 8.61 -4.24 -7.17
CA TYR A 146 7.30 -4.53 -7.75
C TYR A 146 6.28 -3.56 -7.19
N LYS A 147 5.45 -2.98 -8.06
CA LYS A 147 4.36 -2.11 -7.65
C LYS A 147 3.04 -2.76 -8.06
N ASP A 148 2.07 -2.71 -7.17
CA ASP A 148 0.77 -3.34 -7.35
C ASP A 148 -0.37 -2.45 -6.85
N GLY A 149 -1.56 -2.67 -7.41
CA GLY A 149 -2.79 -1.97 -7.05
C GLY A 149 -3.02 -0.63 -7.77
N GLU A 150 -3.58 0.34 -7.03
CA GLU A 150 -4.19 1.57 -7.54
C GLU A 150 -3.19 2.67 -7.94
N ILE A 151 -2.41 2.37 -8.97
CA ILE A 151 -1.47 3.29 -9.64
C ILE A 151 -1.65 3.17 -11.16
N HIS A 152 -1.25 4.19 -11.92
CA HIS A 152 -1.49 4.19 -13.37
C HIS A 152 -0.71 3.09 -14.12
N THR A 153 0.52 2.78 -13.69
CA THR A 153 1.35 1.73 -14.29
C THR A 153 1.89 0.77 -13.23
N PRO A 154 1.12 -0.29 -12.90
CA PRO A 154 1.57 -1.41 -12.08
C PRO A 154 2.64 -2.25 -12.78
N GLY A 155 3.35 -3.06 -12.00
CA GLY A 155 4.37 -3.99 -12.50
C GLY A 155 5.78 -3.71 -11.98
N PRO A 156 6.79 -4.42 -12.53
CA PRO A 156 8.17 -4.26 -12.13
C PRO A 156 8.69 -2.87 -12.49
N GLN A 157 9.55 -2.32 -11.64
CA GLN A 157 10.24 -1.07 -11.91
C GLN A 157 11.71 -1.17 -11.49
N PRO A 158 12.67 -0.96 -12.41
CA PRO A 158 14.08 -1.06 -12.11
C PRO A 158 14.54 0.07 -11.18
N ILE A 159 15.48 -0.26 -10.29
CA ILE A 159 16.22 0.69 -9.47
C ILE A 159 17.48 1.09 -10.25
N ASN A 160 17.75 2.38 -10.35
CA ASN A 160 18.93 2.92 -11.03
C ASN A 160 19.94 3.50 -10.04
N ASP A 161 20.93 4.24 -10.58
CA ASP A 161 21.94 5.01 -9.85
C ASP A 161 21.37 6.09 -8.93
N ILE A 162 20.12 6.48 -9.13
CA ILE A 162 19.38 7.38 -8.24
C ILE A 162 18.60 6.55 -7.23
N PRO A 163 18.79 6.75 -5.92
CA PRO A 163 18.05 6.05 -4.88
C PRO A 163 16.53 6.17 -5.10
N MET A 164 15.87 5.02 -5.12
CA MET A 164 14.43 4.95 -5.36
C MET A 164 13.67 5.24 -4.07
N GLY A 165 13.12 6.44 -3.93
CA GLY A 165 12.18 6.77 -2.86
C GLY A 165 10.76 6.27 -3.14
N LEU A 166 9.92 6.16 -2.12
CA LEU A 166 8.50 5.82 -2.26
C LEU A 166 7.78 6.75 -3.25
N TYR A 167 7.96 8.06 -3.08
CA TYR A 167 7.29 9.07 -3.92
C TYR A 167 7.78 9.03 -5.37
N GLU A 168 9.08 8.77 -5.57
CA GLU A 168 9.68 8.58 -6.89
C GLU A 168 9.10 7.35 -7.59
N ALA A 169 8.92 6.25 -6.85
CA ALA A 169 8.35 5.03 -7.40
C ALA A 169 6.92 5.22 -7.92
N ILE A 170 6.13 6.01 -7.20
CA ILE A 170 4.76 6.34 -7.58
C ILE A 170 4.74 7.34 -8.74
N SER A 171 5.63 8.33 -8.72
CA SER A 171 5.76 9.31 -9.80
C SER A 171 6.12 8.63 -11.13
N ARG A 172 7.10 7.73 -11.12
CA ARG A 172 7.47 6.89 -12.29
C ARG A 172 6.35 5.95 -12.74
N ALA A 173 5.43 5.59 -11.84
CA ALA A 173 4.22 4.84 -12.17
C ALA A 173 3.11 5.69 -12.82
N GLY A 174 3.31 7.00 -13.00
CA GLY A 174 2.28 7.93 -13.49
C GLY A 174 1.38 8.51 -12.38
N GLY A 175 1.73 8.29 -11.11
CA GLY A 175 0.93 8.73 -9.97
C GLY A 175 -0.17 7.74 -9.56
N PHE A 176 -0.90 8.10 -8.51
CA PHE A 176 -2.02 7.32 -7.97
C PHE A 176 -3.24 7.34 -8.88
N SER A 177 -3.96 6.21 -8.95
CA SER A 177 -5.29 6.17 -9.55
C SER A 177 -6.31 6.98 -8.72
N PRO A 178 -7.45 7.42 -9.30
CA PRO A 178 -8.47 8.19 -8.55
C PRO A 178 -9.12 7.45 -7.38
N THR A 179 -9.08 6.12 -7.44
CA THR A 179 -9.60 5.15 -6.47
C THR A 179 -8.58 4.71 -5.43
N ALA A 180 -7.34 5.17 -5.53
CA ALA A 180 -6.25 4.79 -4.63
C ALA A 180 -6.48 5.25 -3.19
N ASP A 181 -6.14 4.38 -2.25
CA ASP A 181 -6.08 4.68 -0.84
C ASP A 181 -4.64 4.96 -0.41
N GLN A 182 -4.35 6.24 -0.13
CA GLN A 182 -3.01 6.70 0.24
C GLN A 182 -2.72 6.50 1.74
N SER A 183 -3.71 6.08 2.53
CA SER A 183 -3.58 5.93 3.98
C SER A 183 -3.21 4.52 4.43
N ARG A 184 -3.38 3.53 3.55
CA ARG A 184 -3.28 2.10 3.85
C ARG A 184 -2.34 1.37 2.87
N MET A 185 -1.36 2.09 2.34
CA MET A 185 -0.33 1.48 1.49
C MET A 185 0.50 0.49 2.30
N VAL A 186 1.09 -0.51 1.63
CA VAL A 186 1.94 -1.51 2.27
C VAL A 186 3.21 -1.69 1.46
N ILE A 187 4.35 -1.71 2.14
CA ILE A 187 5.61 -2.19 1.58
C ILE A 187 5.87 -3.57 2.17
N VAL A 188 5.97 -4.59 1.33
CA VAL A 188 6.44 -5.91 1.74
C VAL A 188 7.94 -5.99 1.45
N ARG A 189 8.74 -6.19 2.50
CA ARG A 189 10.21 -6.29 2.44
C ARG A 189 10.65 -7.51 3.23
N ASP A 190 11.42 -8.39 2.60
CA ASP A 190 11.93 -9.62 3.23
C ASP A 190 10.82 -10.48 3.87
N GLY A 191 9.63 -10.49 3.26
CA GLY A 191 8.43 -11.19 3.77
C GLY A 191 7.68 -10.47 4.90
N VAL A 192 8.17 -9.32 5.38
CA VAL A 192 7.53 -8.51 6.41
C VAL A 192 6.70 -7.40 5.78
N SER A 193 5.45 -7.25 6.23
CA SER A 193 4.57 -6.17 5.78
C SER A 193 4.76 -4.93 6.64
N HIS A 194 5.06 -3.81 6.00
CA HIS A 194 5.21 -2.51 6.64
C HIS A 194 4.09 -1.57 6.17
N PRO A 195 3.08 -1.29 7.00
CA PRO A 195 2.03 -0.33 6.68
C PRO A 195 2.58 1.09 6.54
N ILE A 196 2.10 1.80 5.53
CA ILE A 196 2.44 3.19 5.23
C ILE A 196 1.15 4.01 5.10
N ASN A 197 1.02 5.01 5.96
CA ASN A 197 -0.03 6.03 5.85
C ASN A 197 0.57 7.32 5.33
N LEU A 198 0.58 7.48 4.00
CA LEU A 198 1.17 8.65 3.34
C LEU A 198 0.48 9.95 3.78
N SER A 199 -0.84 9.91 3.95
CA SER A 199 -1.62 11.08 4.36
C SER A 199 -1.26 11.54 5.77
N GLN A 200 -1.14 10.62 6.72
CA GLN A 200 -0.73 10.92 8.09
C GLN A 200 0.72 11.45 8.15
N MET A 201 1.63 10.92 7.32
CA MET A 201 3.00 11.43 7.22
C MET A 201 3.01 12.91 6.82
N LEU A 202 2.27 13.25 5.76
CA LEU A 202 2.18 14.62 5.26
C LEU A 202 1.53 15.55 6.30
N GLU A 203 0.47 15.10 6.98
CA GLU A 203 -0.17 15.84 8.08
C GLU A 203 0.81 16.10 9.25
N ARG A 204 1.74 15.18 9.51
CA ARG A 204 2.79 15.30 10.54
C ARG A 204 4.07 16.01 10.04
N GLY A 205 4.07 16.54 8.81
CA GLY A 205 5.25 17.18 8.21
C GLY A 205 6.43 16.22 7.95
N GLN A 206 6.18 14.92 7.91
CA GLN A 206 7.20 13.90 7.64
C GLN A 206 7.37 13.74 6.13
N ASN A 207 8.60 13.88 5.64
CA ASN A 207 8.90 13.76 4.22
C ASN A 207 8.89 12.28 3.76
N PRO A 208 7.97 11.87 2.87
CA PRO A 208 7.88 10.49 2.40
C PRO A 208 9.05 10.03 1.54
N SER A 209 9.82 10.94 0.96
CA SER A 209 11.02 10.62 0.19
C SER A 209 12.15 10.01 1.04
N LYS A 210 12.03 10.04 2.37
CA LYS A 210 12.94 9.33 3.28
C LYS A 210 12.72 7.80 3.30
N ILE A 211 11.58 7.32 2.80
CA ILE A 211 11.35 5.89 2.61
C ILE A 211 12.06 5.49 1.33
N VAL A 212 13.19 4.81 1.47
CA VAL A 212 13.98 4.29 0.35
C VAL A 212 13.60 2.83 0.10
N LEU A 213 13.22 2.53 -1.13
CA LEU A 213 12.88 1.20 -1.59
C LEU A 213 14.15 0.43 -1.98
N LYS A 214 14.12 -0.89 -1.75
CA LYS A 214 15.21 -1.83 -1.98
C LYS A 214 14.79 -2.87 -3.02
N SER A 215 15.78 -3.52 -3.60
CA SER A 215 15.53 -4.64 -4.52
C SER A 215 14.63 -5.68 -3.88
N GLY A 216 13.61 -6.13 -4.61
CA GLY A 216 12.65 -7.13 -4.13
C GLY A 216 11.49 -6.58 -3.30
N ASP A 217 11.48 -5.28 -2.95
CA ASP A 217 10.32 -4.68 -2.28
C ASP A 217 9.06 -4.78 -3.15
N VAL A 218 7.93 -5.08 -2.51
CA VAL A 218 6.60 -5.00 -3.13
C VAL A 218 5.84 -3.83 -2.52
N LEU A 219 5.57 -2.80 -3.32
CA LEU A 219 4.72 -1.68 -2.97
C LEU A 219 3.28 -1.96 -3.41
N ARG A 220 2.38 -2.19 -2.45
CA ARG A 220 0.94 -2.34 -2.70
C ARG A 220 0.19 -1.06 -2.34
N VAL A 221 -0.62 -0.58 -3.28
CA VAL A 221 -1.53 0.55 -3.08
C VAL A 221 -2.96 0.03 -3.20
N PRO A 222 -3.70 -0.14 -2.09
CA PRO A 222 -5.05 -0.69 -2.17
C PRO A 222 -6.06 0.30 -2.76
N ALA A 223 -7.20 -0.23 -3.19
CA ALA A 223 -8.36 0.56 -3.55
C ALA A 223 -9.15 0.99 -2.31
N ARG A 224 -9.83 2.15 -2.41
CA ARG A 224 -10.61 2.70 -1.28
C ARG A 224 -11.81 1.83 -0.91
N ASP A 225 -12.37 1.08 -1.85
CA ASP A 225 -13.48 0.17 -1.62
C ASP A 225 -13.08 -1.09 -0.84
N GLU A 226 -11.81 -1.52 -0.89
CA GLU A 226 -11.24 -2.55 0.01
C GLU A 226 -11.32 -2.16 1.49
N SER A 227 -11.62 -0.90 1.79
CA SER A 227 -11.78 -0.39 3.16
C SER A 227 -13.10 0.34 3.34
N GLY A 228 -14.10 -0.03 2.54
CA GLY A 228 -15.45 0.51 2.65
C GLY A 228 -16.11 0.20 3.99
N VAL A 229 -17.07 1.05 4.34
CA VAL A 229 -17.94 0.89 5.51
C VAL A 229 -19.35 0.61 5.01
N PHE A 230 -19.99 -0.40 5.59
CA PHE A 230 -21.34 -0.77 5.20
C PHE A 230 -22.36 0.10 5.92
N VAL A 231 -23.21 0.82 5.18
CA VAL A 231 -24.28 1.65 5.75
C VAL A 231 -25.62 1.02 5.41
N MET A 232 -26.39 0.65 6.44
CA MET A 232 -27.64 -0.11 6.31
C MET A 232 -28.72 0.37 7.30
N GLY A 233 -29.92 -0.18 7.18
CA GLY A 233 -31.09 0.19 7.99
C GLY A 233 -31.90 1.30 7.33
N GLU A 234 -32.51 2.18 8.15
CA GLU A 234 -33.38 3.27 7.72
C GLU A 234 -32.60 4.49 7.18
N VAL A 235 -31.85 4.25 6.11
CA VAL A 235 -31.20 5.28 5.29
C VAL A 235 -31.87 5.35 3.92
N ASN A 236 -31.78 6.50 3.24
CA ASN A 236 -32.43 6.66 1.94
C ASN A 236 -31.85 5.74 0.86
N LYS A 237 -30.57 5.37 0.98
CA LYS A 237 -29.86 4.47 0.06
C LYS A 237 -28.80 3.65 0.80
N PRO A 238 -29.12 2.42 1.24
CA PRO A 238 -28.11 1.50 1.77
C PRO A 238 -26.96 1.32 0.77
N THR A 239 -25.72 1.45 1.23
CA THR A 239 -24.54 1.49 0.35
C THR A 239 -23.27 1.10 1.11
N THR A 240 -22.22 0.77 0.36
CA THR A 240 -20.86 0.78 0.91
C THR A 240 -20.30 2.19 0.77
N ALA A 241 -20.11 2.87 1.89
CA ALA A 241 -19.49 4.19 1.93
C ALA A 241 -17.98 4.05 1.75
N MET A 242 -17.43 4.82 0.81
CA MET A 242 -16.02 4.78 0.49
C MET A 242 -15.28 5.89 1.25
N PRO A 243 -14.10 5.60 1.82
CA PRO A 243 -13.25 6.60 2.42
C PRO A 243 -12.75 7.60 1.38
N MET A 244 -12.29 8.75 1.86
CA MET A 244 -11.57 9.73 1.06
C MET A 244 -10.17 9.20 0.69
N ARG A 245 -9.46 9.89 -0.21
CA ARG A 245 -8.08 9.52 -0.61
C ARG A 245 -7.10 9.49 0.56
N ASN A 246 -7.36 10.29 1.59
CA ASN A 246 -6.58 10.33 2.81
C ASN A 246 -6.96 9.25 3.83
N GLY A 247 -7.83 8.32 3.46
CA GLY A 247 -8.31 7.23 4.32
C GLY A 247 -9.42 7.59 5.28
N LYS A 248 -9.71 8.89 5.47
CA LYS A 248 -10.70 9.36 6.43
C LYS A 248 -12.12 9.09 5.91
N LEU A 249 -12.98 8.67 6.82
CA LEU A 249 -14.41 8.52 6.61
C LEU A 249 -15.09 8.80 7.94
N SER A 250 -15.76 9.93 8.08
CA SER A 250 -16.54 10.20 9.29
C SER A 250 -17.89 9.48 9.24
N LEU A 251 -18.53 9.30 10.39
CA LEU A 251 -19.90 8.77 10.45
C LEU A 251 -20.87 9.65 9.66
N SER A 252 -20.72 10.98 9.71
CA SER A 252 -21.56 11.89 8.90
C SER A 252 -21.32 11.73 7.40
N ASP A 253 -20.07 11.54 6.97
CA ASP A 253 -19.76 11.31 5.54
C ASP A 253 -20.38 10.01 5.04
N ALA A 254 -20.30 8.94 5.84
CA ALA A 254 -20.91 7.66 5.50
C ALA A 254 -22.43 7.76 5.39
N LEU A 255 -23.08 8.42 6.36
CA LEU A 255 -24.52 8.69 6.30
C LEU A 255 -24.88 9.53 5.07
N ALA A 256 -24.11 10.57 4.76
CA ALA A 256 -24.35 11.42 3.59
C ALA A 256 -24.22 10.63 2.27
N GLN A 257 -23.21 9.75 2.14
CA GLN A 257 -23.07 8.87 0.98
C GLN A 257 -24.25 7.90 0.83
N ALA A 258 -24.85 7.48 1.96
CA ALA A 258 -26.08 6.68 1.99
C ALA A 258 -27.37 7.51 1.78
N GLY A 259 -27.25 8.78 1.41
CA GLY A 259 -28.40 9.67 1.19
C GLY A 259 -29.03 10.19 2.48
N SER A 260 -28.33 10.12 3.61
CA SER A 260 -28.80 10.46 4.97
C SER A 260 -29.87 9.51 5.52
N VAL A 261 -30.18 9.67 6.82
CA VAL A 261 -31.23 8.93 7.51
C VAL A 261 -32.61 9.25 6.91
N ASN A 262 -33.48 8.25 6.81
CA ASN A 262 -34.84 8.44 6.34
C ASN A 262 -35.70 8.99 7.49
N LEU A 263 -36.00 10.29 7.50
CA LEU A 263 -36.75 10.92 8.60
C LEU A 263 -38.20 10.44 8.73
N ALA A 264 -38.76 9.77 7.72
CA ALA A 264 -40.13 9.26 7.76
C ALA A 264 -40.25 7.89 8.45
N SER A 265 -39.18 7.08 8.44
CA SER A 265 -39.19 5.70 8.97
C SER A 265 -38.09 5.42 10.00
N SER A 266 -37.10 6.30 10.14
CA SER A 266 -36.03 6.17 11.14
C SER A 266 -36.41 6.78 12.49
N ASN A 267 -35.78 6.28 13.55
CA ASN A 267 -35.59 7.04 14.78
C ASN A 267 -34.19 7.67 14.73
N PRO A 268 -34.08 9.00 14.53
CA PRO A 268 -32.79 9.69 14.47
C PRO A 268 -31.92 9.44 15.70
N GLY A 269 -32.51 9.10 16.84
CA GLY A 269 -31.79 8.79 18.06
C GLY A 269 -31.17 7.39 18.13
N GLN A 270 -31.21 6.57 17.07
CA GLN A 270 -30.76 5.18 17.08
C GLN A 270 -29.81 4.89 15.91
N VAL A 271 -28.65 5.55 15.93
CA VAL A 271 -27.57 5.30 14.97
C VAL A 271 -26.47 4.49 15.67
N TYR A 272 -26.12 3.35 15.10
CA TYR A 272 -25.11 2.45 15.66
C TYR A 272 -23.93 2.29 14.71
N VAL A 273 -22.73 2.22 15.27
CA VAL A 273 -21.52 1.77 14.57
C VAL A 273 -21.05 0.49 15.24
N ILE A 274 -20.97 -0.58 14.45
CA ILE A 274 -20.47 -1.88 14.90
C ILE A 274 -19.08 -2.05 14.31
N ARG A 275 -18.09 -2.11 15.19
CA ARG A 275 -16.68 -2.28 14.86
C ARG A 275 -16.23 -3.68 15.23
N ASP A 276 -15.39 -4.26 14.37
CA ASP A 276 -14.91 -5.64 14.52
C ASP A 276 -16.08 -6.64 14.62
N SER A 277 -17.07 -6.47 13.73
CA SER A 277 -18.30 -7.29 13.72
C SER A 277 -18.05 -8.79 13.50
N LEU A 278 -16.87 -9.14 12.98
CA LEU A 278 -16.41 -10.50 12.75
C LEU A 278 -15.45 -11.03 13.83
N GLY A 279 -15.04 -10.18 14.78
CA GLY A 279 -14.16 -10.55 15.88
C GLY A 279 -14.90 -11.13 17.07
N ASP A 280 -14.14 -11.69 18.02
CA ASP A 280 -14.70 -12.32 19.23
C ASP A 280 -15.40 -11.30 20.16
N THR A 281 -15.06 -10.01 20.05
CA THR A 281 -15.59 -8.92 20.88
C THR A 281 -15.98 -7.72 20.03
N PRO A 282 -17.15 -7.73 19.37
CA PRO A 282 -17.62 -6.58 18.60
C PRO A 282 -17.85 -5.38 19.51
N LYS A 283 -17.34 -4.22 19.11
CA LYS A 283 -17.55 -2.96 19.82
C LYS A 283 -18.72 -2.23 19.19
N VAL A 284 -19.71 -1.89 20.00
CA VAL A 284 -20.90 -1.17 19.54
C VAL A 284 -20.82 0.26 20.04
N PHE A 285 -20.94 1.21 19.12
CA PHE A 285 -21.03 2.62 19.43
C PHE A 285 -22.40 3.14 19.07
N HIS A 286 -22.98 3.97 19.92
CA HIS A 286 -24.32 4.51 19.74
C HIS A 286 -24.28 6.04 19.67
N LEU A 287 -25.02 6.63 18.73
CA LEU A 287 -25.20 8.07 18.63
C LEU A 287 -26.70 8.41 18.69
N ASP A 288 -27.11 9.13 19.72
CA ASP A 288 -28.43 9.77 19.75
C ASP A 288 -28.42 11.02 18.85
N ALA A 289 -28.88 10.88 17.60
CA ALA A 289 -28.93 11.95 16.63
C ALA A 289 -30.22 12.80 16.63
N LYS A 290 -30.98 12.84 17.73
CA LYS A 290 -32.13 13.75 17.88
C LYS A 290 -31.74 15.23 17.93
N SER A 291 -30.49 15.53 18.29
CA SER A 291 -29.97 16.90 18.41
C SER A 291 -29.03 17.24 17.25
N PRO A 292 -29.06 18.48 16.71
CA PRO A 292 -28.06 18.95 15.74
C PRO A 292 -26.61 18.82 16.21
N VAL A 293 -26.37 18.84 17.53
CA VAL A 293 -25.03 18.63 18.13
C VAL A 293 -24.48 17.23 17.81
N ALA A 294 -25.36 16.23 17.67
CA ALA A 294 -24.96 14.88 17.35
C ALA A 294 -24.31 14.77 15.95
N MET A 295 -24.67 15.65 15.01
CA MET A 295 -24.01 15.70 13.70
C MET A 295 -22.56 16.21 13.81
N ILE A 296 -22.26 17.07 14.79
CA ILE A 296 -20.89 17.49 15.08
C ILE A 296 -20.08 16.31 15.62
N LEU A 297 -20.69 15.50 16.49
CA LEU A 297 -20.07 14.28 17.03
C LEU A 297 -19.86 13.23 15.92
N ALA A 298 -20.86 13.03 15.05
CA ALA A 298 -20.75 12.14 13.88
C ALA A 298 -19.62 12.56 12.94
N ASN A 299 -19.44 13.86 12.71
CA ASN A 299 -18.35 14.38 11.87
C ASN A 299 -16.96 14.25 12.51
N GLN A 300 -16.88 14.10 13.83
CA GLN A 300 -15.64 13.89 14.56
C GLN A 300 -15.36 12.41 14.86
N PHE A 301 -16.32 11.52 14.58
CA PHE A 301 -16.18 10.08 14.77
C PHE A 301 -15.67 9.43 13.49
N ASP A 302 -14.38 9.11 13.45
CA ASP A 302 -13.75 8.41 12.34
C ASP A 302 -14.15 6.92 12.34
N LEU A 303 -14.68 6.45 11.22
CA LEU A 303 -14.99 5.05 10.96
C LEU A 303 -13.72 4.28 10.56
N GLN A 304 -13.70 3.00 10.87
CA GLN A 304 -12.64 2.07 10.51
C GLN A 304 -13.07 1.18 9.33
N PRO A 305 -12.11 0.63 8.56
CA PRO A 305 -12.40 -0.33 7.50
C PRO A 305 -13.34 -1.43 8.00
N HIS A 306 -14.36 -1.73 7.19
CA HIS A 306 -15.34 -2.78 7.47
C HIS A 306 -16.25 -2.53 8.69
N ASP A 307 -16.25 -1.32 9.26
CA ASP A 307 -17.30 -0.92 10.21
C ASP A 307 -18.68 -1.07 9.55
N VAL A 308 -19.68 -1.40 10.35
CA VAL A 308 -21.09 -1.44 9.93
C VAL A 308 -21.84 -0.32 10.63
N VAL A 309 -22.37 0.62 9.85
CA VAL A 309 -23.28 1.68 10.32
C VAL A 309 -24.71 1.20 10.12
N TYR A 310 -25.49 1.16 11.20
CA TYR A 310 -26.88 0.73 11.19
C TYR A 310 -27.78 1.82 11.78
N VAL A 311 -28.86 2.16 11.08
CA VAL A 311 -29.86 3.14 11.51
C VAL A 311 -31.18 2.42 11.79
N ASP A 312 -31.72 2.53 13.00
CA ASP A 312 -32.94 1.82 13.39
C ASP A 312 -34.23 2.62 13.13
N SER A 313 -35.37 1.91 13.00
CA SER A 313 -36.70 2.44 12.71
C SER A 313 -37.53 2.84 13.94
N GLY A 314 -36.98 2.70 15.15
CA GLY A 314 -37.58 3.27 16.36
C GLY A 314 -38.57 2.41 17.12
N ASN A 315 -38.71 1.13 16.78
CA ASN A 315 -39.49 0.20 17.60
C ASN A 315 -38.72 -1.10 17.80
N LEU A 316 -37.78 -1.05 18.75
CA LEU A 316 -37.12 -2.19 19.38
C LEU A 316 -36.96 -3.39 18.43
N VAL A 317 -36.20 -3.21 17.34
CA VAL A 317 -35.58 -4.39 16.75
C VAL A 317 -34.61 -4.86 17.82
N ARG A 318 -35.04 -5.88 18.59
CA ARG A 318 -34.16 -6.59 19.50
C ARG A 318 -32.92 -6.94 18.67
N PHE A 319 -31.79 -6.33 19.00
CA PHE A 319 -30.52 -6.38 18.26
C PHE A 319 -30.14 -7.82 17.84
N SER A 320 -30.60 -8.82 18.60
CA SER A 320 -30.49 -10.25 18.27
C SER A 320 -31.09 -10.67 16.93
N ARG A 321 -32.12 -9.99 16.42
CA ARG A 321 -32.71 -10.31 15.12
C ARG A 321 -31.84 -9.86 13.96
N VAL A 322 -31.18 -8.70 14.05
CA VAL A 322 -30.30 -8.17 12.98
C VAL A 322 -29.04 -9.03 12.85
N LEU A 323 -28.41 -9.41 13.96
CA LEU A 323 -27.23 -10.27 13.94
C LEU A 323 -27.56 -11.70 13.43
N SER A 324 -28.73 -12.24 13.80
CA SER A 324 -29.19 -13.55 13.31
C SER A 324 -29.50 -13.60 11.80
N LEU A 325 -29.79 -12.45 11.19
CA LEU A 325 -30.10 -12.33 9.76
C LEU A 325 -28.83 -12.15 8.90
N LEU A 326 -27.74 -11.64 9.46
CA LEU A 326 -26.48 -11.42 8.74
C LEU A 326 -25.60 -12.69 8.68
N MET A 327 -25.67 -13.55 9.70
CA MET A 327 -24.85 -14.77 9.80
C MET A 327 -25.03 -15.76 8.61
N PRO A 328 -26.24 -16.04 8.09
CA PRO A 328 -26.41 -16.97 6.97
C PRO A 328 -25.93 -16.41 5.62
N ALA A 329 -26.07 -15.10 5.39
CA ALA A 329 -25.68 -14.45 4.14
C ALA A 329 -24.16 -14.34 3.99
N ILE A 330 -23.44 -14.11 5.09
CA ILE A 330 -21.97 -14.03 5.11
C ILE A 330 -21.34 -15.41 4.88
N ASN A 331 -21.89 -16.48 5.47
CA ASN A 331 -21.44 -17.86 5.22
C ASN A 331 -21.74 -18.33 3.78
N ALA A 332 -22.87 -17.93 3.20
CA ALA A 332 -23.22 -18.28 1.82
C ALA A 332 -22.29 -17.59 0.79
N GLY A 333 -21.94 -16.31 1.02
CA GLY A 333 -21.00 -15.57 0.18
C GLY A 333 -19.57 -16.14 0.24
N LEU A 334 -19.11 -16.56 1.42
CA LEU A 334 -17.78 -17.17 1.59
C LEU A 334 -17.69 -18.55 0.93
N THR A 335 -18.74 -19.37 1.05
CA THR A 335 -18.76 -20.72 0.44
C THR A 335 -18.77 -20.63 -1.09
N ALA A 336 -19.48 -19.65 -1.66
CA ALA A 336 -19.46 -19.38 -3.09
C ALA A 336 -18.08 -18.89 -3.58
N ALA A 337 -17.38 -18.07 -2.80
CA ALA A 337 -16.04 -17.60 -3.12
C ALA A 337 -14.94 -18.69 -3.00
N VAL A 338 -15.12 -19.67 -2.11
CA VAL A 338 -14.19 -20.80 -1.91
C VAL A 338 -14.43 -21.94 -2.92
N VAL A 339 -15.66 -22.14 -3.40
CA VAL A 339 -16.00 -23.16 -4.41
C VAL A 339 -15.72 -22.68 -5.85
N ALA A 340 -15.62 -21.36 -6.06
CA ALA A 340 -15.32 -20.75 -7.37
C ALA A 340 -13.82 -20.55 -7.64
N LYS A 341 -12.93 -21.17 -6.84
CA LYS A 341 -11.48 -21.15 -7.03
C LYS A 341 -10.95 -22.57 -7.15
#